data_AF-A0A2S9FRJ4-F1
#
_entry.id   AF-A0A2S9FRJ4-F1
#
_cell.length_a   1.000
_cell.length_b   1.000
_cell.length_c   1.000
_cell.angle_alpha   90.00
_cell.angle_beta   90.00
_cell.angle_gamma   90.00
#
_symmetry.space_group_name_H-M   'P 1'
#
loop_
_entity.id
_entity.type
_entity.pdbx_description
1 polymer ?
#
loop_
_entity_poly.entity_id
_entity_poly.type
_entity_poly.pdbx_seq_one_letter_code
_entity_poly.pdbx_strand_id
1 'polypeptide(L)'
;ELTATDRGLREIAFSRAYCGGRVDAGRTRLHPPITQLVERAKRDGYLRPDVSATDMPLCGLMAGAVSEYAGEVSADLWRRYVAVLLEGMRCQPGQ
;
A
#
# COMPACT_ATOMS: atom_id res chain seq x y z
N GLU A 1 -8.06 2.33 6.82
CA GLU A 1 -8.31 3.67 7.39
C GLU A 1 -7.39 3.96 8.57
N LEU A 2 -7.24 3.09 9.57
CA LEU A 2 -6.38 3.38 10.75
C LEU A 2 -4.89 3.68 10.46
N THR A 3 -4.26 3.04 9.46
CA THR A 3 -2.86 3.33 9.10
C THR A 3 -2.66 4.64 8.32
N ALA A 4 -3.72 5.23 7.76
CA ALA A 4 -3.63 6.44 6.97
C ALA A 4 -3.66 7.72 7.82
N THR A 5 -4.19 7.64 9.03
CA THR A 5 -4.37 8.79 9.95
C THR A 5 -3.37 8.78 11.11
N ASP A 6 -2.76 7.63 11.43
CA ASP A 6 -1.84 7.52 12.56
C ASP A 6 -0.37 7.56 12.10
N ARG A 7 0.23 8.75 12.27
CA ARG A 7 1.65 9.02 12.01
C ARG A 7 2.58 8.02 12.72
N GLY A 8 2.27 7.67 13.97
CA GLY A 8 3.08 6.76 14.77
C GLY A 8 3.01 5.32 14.27
N LEU A 9 1.82 4.86 13.90
CA LEU A 9 1.63 3.52 13.33
C LEU A 9 2.36 3.35 11.99
N ARG A 10 2.38 4.39 11.15
CA ARG A 10 3.11 4.41 9.88
C ARG A 10 4.62 4.43 10.08
N GLU A 11 5.15 5.29 10.95
CA GLU A 11 6.58 5.32 11.25
C GLU A 11 7.06 3.97 11.80
N ILE A 12 6.27 3.33 12.67
CA ILE A 12 6.56 1.98 13.18
C ILE A 12 6.47 0.92 12.07
N ALA A 13 5.47 0.98 11.18
CA ALA A 13 5.26 -0.02 10.14
C ALA A 13 6.28 0.05 8.97
N PHE A 14 6.83 1.24 8.70
CA PHE A 14 7.62 1.49 7.49
C PHE A 14 9.01 2.12 7.70
N SER A 15 9.36 2.61 8.90
CA SER A 15 10.72 3.08 9.18
C SER A 15 11.67 1.91 9.36
N ARG A 16 12.80 1.93 8.63
CA ARG A 16 13.91 0.97 8.82
C ARG A 16 14.55 1.07 10.22
N ALA A 17 14.32 2.16 10.96
CA ALA A 17 14.84 2.36 12.31
C ALA A 17 14.02 1.62 13.40
N TYR A 18 12.78 1.23 13.11
CA TYR A 18 11.87 0.55 14.05
C TYR A 18 11.39 -0.81 13.53
N CYS A 19 12.27 -1.56 12.87
CA CYS A 19 12.07 -2.99 12.60
C CYS A 19 12.21 -3.80 13.90
N GLY A 20 11.25 -3.65 14.82
CA GLY A 20 11.10 -4.53 15.98
C GLY A 20 10.29 -5.78 15.61
N GLY A 21 10.55 -6.91 16.28
CA GLY A 21 10.00 -8.23 15.92
C GLY A 21 8.46 -8.32 15.80
N ARG A 22 7.70 -7.39 16.40
CA ARG A 22 6.23 -7.32 16.25
C ARG A 22 5.79 -6.76 14.89
N VAL A 23 6.52 -5.80 14.34
CA VAL A 23 6.25 -5.22 13.01
C VAL A 23 6.61 -6.24 11.94
N ASP A 24 7.73 -6.94 12.13
CA ASP A 24 8.18 -7.96 11.20
C ASP A 24 7.22 -9.17 11.19
N ALA A 25 6.77 -9.63 12.37
CA ALA A 25 5.73 -10.66 12.48
C ALA A 25 4.38 -10.23 11.87
N GLY A 26 4.07 -8.93 11.86
CA GLY A 26 2.92 -8.38 11.16
C GLY A 26 3.09 -8.47 9.64
N ARG A 27 4.26 -8.07 9.11
CA ARG A 27 4.60 -8.17 7.68
C ARG A 27 4.59 -9.62 7.20
N THR A 28 5.15 -10.56 7.97
CA THR A 28 5.14 -12.00 7.65
C THR A 28 3.72 -12.55 7.57
N ARG A 29 2.81 -12.11 8.45
CA ARG A 29 1.40 -12.55 8.43
C ARG A 29 0.59 -11.92 7.29
N LEU A 30 0.91 -10.68 6.91
CA LEU A 30 0.22 -9.97 5.84
C LEU A 30 0.70 -10.38 4.44
N HIS A 31 1.92 -10.89 4.31
CA HIS A 31 2.46 -11.30 3.01
C HIS A 31 1.61 -12.36 2.29
N PRO A 32 1.27 -13.53 2.88
CA PRO A 32 0.47 -14.54 2.19
C PRO A 32 -0.91 -14.06 1.68
N PRO A 33 -1.77 -13.37 2.47
CA PRO A 33 -3.05 -12.90 1.96
C PRO A 33 -2.90 -11.81 0.89
N ILE A 34 -1.90 -10.94 1.01
CA ILE A 34 -1.61 -9.93 -0.03
C ILE A 34 -1.21 -10.62 -1.34
N THR A 35 -0.32 -11.62 -1.28
CA THR A 35 0.08 -12.38 -2.46
C THR A 35 -1.10 -13.07 -3.12
N GLN A 36 -1.97 -13.72 -2.34
CA GLN A 36 -3.17 -14.37 -2.88
C GLN A 36 -4.10 -13.37 -3.58
N LEU A 37 -4.29 -12.17 -3.01
CA LEU A 37 -5.11 -11.13 -3.59
C LEU A 37 -4.53 -10.63 -4.93
N VAL A 38 -3.22 -10.37 -4.97
CA VAL A 38 -2.51 -9.90 -6.18
C VAL A 38 -2.57 -10.95 -7.28
N GLU A 39 -2.27 -12.21 -6.97
CA GLU A 39 -2.31 -13.30 -7.95
C GLU A 39 -3.73 -13.54 -8.47
N ARG A 40 -4.75 -13.39 -7.64
CA ARG A 40 -6.15 -13.44 -8.08
C ARG A 40 -6.48 -12.28 -9.01
N ALA A 41 -6.14 -11.05 -8.64
CA ALA A 41 -6.42 -9.87 -9.45
C ALA A 41 -5.72 -9.90 -10.82
N LYS A 42 -4.51 -10.47 -10.89
CA LYS A 42 -3.81 -10.75 -12.16
C LYS A 42 -4.54 -11.80 -12.98
N ARG A 43 -4.90 -12.93 -12.37
CA ARG A 43 -5.60 -14.03 -13.06
C ARG A 43 -6.93 -13.59 -13.66
N ASP A 44 -7.64 -12.71 -12.95
CA ASP A 44 -8.93 -12.17 -13.40
C ASP A 44 -8.75 -11.02 -14.42
N GLY A 45 -7.52 -10.66 -14.79
CA GLY A 45 -7.21 -9.62 -15.79
C GLY A 45 -7.39 -8.19 -15.30
N TYR A 46 -7.59 -7.97 -14.00
CA TYR A 46 -7.74 -6.62 -13.43
C TYR A 46 -6.39 -5.93 -13.19
N LEU A 47 -5.34 -6.69 -12.93
CA LEU A 47 -4.01 -6.18 -12.58
C LEU A 47 -3.00 -6.52 -13.66
N ARG A 48 -2.13 -5.57 -14.01
CA ARG A 48 -1.05 -5.79 -14.97
C ARG A 48 -0.02 -6.82 -14.45
N PRO A 49 0.64 -7.59 -15.35
CA PRO A 49 1.46 -8.74 -14.97
C PRO A 49 2.72 -8.40 -14.16
N ASP A 50 3.27 -7.19 -14.33
CA ASP A 50 4.48 -6.70 -13.67
C ASP A 50 4.27 -6.25 -12.22
N VAL A 51 3.03 -6.10 -11.74
CA VAL A 51 2.77 -5.72 -10.34
C VAL A 51 3.09 -6.88 -9.40
N SER A 52 3.84 -6.64 -8.34
CA SER A 52 4.18 -7.65 -7.33
C SER A 52 3.39 -7.45 -6.03
N ALA A 53 3.24 -8.53 -5.26
CA ALA A 53 2.73 -8.46 -3.89
C ALA A 53 3.57 -7.50 -3.00
N THR A 54 4.85 -7.33 -3.34
CA THR A 54 5.77 -6.40 -2.65
C THR A 54 5.46 -4.93 -2.90
N ASP A 55 4.64 -4.60 -3.91
CA ASP A 55 4.25 -3.22 -4.22
C ASP A 55 3.11 -2.72 -3.31
N MET A 56 2.35 -3.64 -2.71
CA MET A 56 1.22 -3.30 -1.84
C MET A 56 1.65 -2.57 -0.56
N PRO A 57 2.71 -2.99 0.15
CA PRO A 57 3.30 -2.19 1.23
C PRO A 57 3.79 -0.81 0.77
N LEU A 58 4.35 -0.67 -0.43
CA LEU A 58 4.83 0.61 -0.96
C LEU A 58 3.66 1.57 -1.22
N CYS A 59 2.50 1.07 -1.67
CA CYS A 59 1.29 1.88 -1.79
C CYS A 59 0.86 2.47 -0.45
N GLY A 60 0.90 1.67 0.62
CA GLY A 60 0.60 2.13 1.99
C GLY A 60 1.59 3.20 2.48
N LEU A 61 2.88 3.02 2.19
CA LEU A 61 3.93 4.00 2.51
C LEU A 61 3.68 5.33 1.79
N MET A 62 3.43 5.31 0.48
CA MET A 62 3.17 6.50 -0.32
C MET A 62 1.89 7.21 0.13
N ALA A 63 0.81 6.47 0.38
CA ALA A 63 -0.44 7.04 0.91
C ALA A 63 -0.20 7.76 2.23
N GLY A 64 0.58 7.14 3.12
CA GLY A 64 0.93 7.73 4.40
C GLY A 64 1.83 8.96 4.32
N ALA A 65 2.75 9.01 3.35
CA ALA A 65 3.55 10.19 3.06
C ALA A 65 2.69 11.35 2.53
N VAL A 66 1.70 11.05 1.68
CA VAL A 66 0.72 12.04 1.22
C VAL A 66 -0.13 12.57 2.37
N SER A 67 -0.60 11.70 3.29
CA SER A 67 -1.31 12.14 4.49
C SER A 67 -0.46 13.07 5.36
N GLU A 68 0.82 12.77 5.54
CA GLU A 68 1.74 13.61 6.31
C GLU A 68 1.96 14.97 5.65
N TYR A 69 2.14 15.00 4.33
CA TYR A 69 2.32 16.25 3.58
C TYR A 69 1.05 17.10 3.57
N ALA A 70 -0.13 16.47 3.42
CA ALA A 70 -1.41 17.16 3.37
C ALA A 70 -1.81 17.78 4.73
N GLY A 71 -1.33 17.20 5.83
CA GLY A 71 -1.72 17.61 7.19
C GLY A 71 -3.24 17.63 7.37
N GLU A 72 -3.74 18.56 8.20
CA GLU A 72 -5.18 18.76 8.40
C GLU A 72 -5.88 19.50 7.24
N VAL A 73 -5.11 20.05 6.30
CA VAL A 73 -5.64 20.88 5.20
C VAL A 73 -6.40 20.03 4.18
N SER A 74 -6.01 18.75 4.01
CA SER A 74 -6.71 17.83 3.11
C SER A 74 -6.55 16.38 3.55
N ALA A 75 -7.30 15.99 4.58
CA ALA A 75 -7.28 14.64 5.15
C ALA A 75 -7.65 13.53 4.13
N ASP A 76 -8.29 13.87 3.01
CA ASP A 76 -8.68 12.92 1.96
C ASP A 76 -7.70 12.87 0.77
N LEU A 77 -6.63 13.68 0.78
CA LEU A 77 -5.70 13.75 -0.35
C LEU A 77 -5.03 12.39 -0.63
N TRP A 78 -4.73 11.62 0.41
CA TRP A 78 -4.17 10.28 0.27
C TRP A 78 -5.11 9.34 -0.50
N ARG A 79 -6.44 9.48 -0.37
CA ARG A 79 -7.42 8.66 -1.13
C ARG A 79 -7.30 8.93 -2.62
N ARG A 80 -7.15 10.20 -3.01
CA ARG A 80 -6.96 10.60 -4.41
C ARG A 80 -5.68 10.00 -4.99
N TYR A 81 -4.56 10.06 -4.26
CA TYR A 81 -3.30 9.50 -4.75
C TYR A 81 -3.30 7.97 -4.77
N VAL A 82 -3.94 7.31 -3.81
CA VAL A 82 -4.16 5.85 -3.86
C VAL A 82 -5.00 5.47 -5.07
N ALA A 83 -6.06 6.21 -5.39
CA ALA A 83 -6.86 5.95 -6.59
C ALA A 83 -6.01 6.06 -7.87
N VAL A 84 -5.16 7.08 -7.97
CA VAL A 84 -4.23 7.24 -9.11
C VAL A 84 -3.24 6.09 -9.21
N LEU A 85 -2.66 5.65 -8.08
CA LEU A 85 -1.74 4.51 -8.05
C LEU A 85 -2.44 3.22 -8.48
N LEU A 86 -3.64 2.95 -7.94
CA LEU A 86 -4.42 1.75 -8.29
C LEU A 86 -4.86 1.77 -9.75
N GLU A 87 -5.21 2.93 -10.31
CA GLU A 87 -5.50 3.08 -11.73
C GLU A 87 -4.30 2.70 -12.58
N GLY A 88 -3.10 3.17 -12.22
CA GLY A 88 -1.86 2.84 -12.91
C GLY A 88 -1.49 1.34 -12.83
N MET A 89 -2.01 0.61 -11.84
CA MET A 89 -1.80 -0.84 -11.68
C MET A 89 -2.78 -1.69 -12.47
N ARG A 90 -3.83 -1.11 -13.06
CA ARG A 90 -4.79 -1.88 -13.84
C ARG A 90 -4.17 -2.42 -15.11
N CYS A 91 -4.61 -3.61 -15.50
CA CYS A 91 -4.31 -4.15 -16.83
C CYS A 91 -4.97 -3.25 -17.88
N GLN A 92 -4.21 -2.83 -18.90
CA GLN A 92 -4.74 -2.00 -19.98
C GLN A 92 -5.03 -2.81 -21.25
N PRO A 93 -6.01 -2.40 -22.08
CA PRO A 93 -6.26 -3.04 -23.36
C PRO A 93 -5.00 -2.97 -24.24
N GLY A 94 -4.43 -4.13 -24.57
CA GLY A 94 -3.21 -4.24 -25.39
C GLY A 94 -1.96 -4.71 -24.64
N GLN A 95 -2.06 -4.98 -23.33
CA GLN A 95 -1.08 -5.81 -22.59
C GLN A 95 -1.36 -7.31 -22.75
#